data_AF-A0A645EVH7-F1
#
_entry.id   AF-A0A645EVH7-F1
#
_cell.length_a   1.000
_cell.length_b   1.000
_cell.length_c   1.000
_cell.angle_alpha   90.00
_cell.angle_beta   90.00
_cell.angle_gamma   90.00
#
_symmetry.space_group_name_H-M   'P 1'
#
loop_
_entity.id
_entity.type
_entity.pdbx_description
1 polymer ?
#
loop_
_entity_poly.entity_id
_entity_poly.type
_entity_poly.pdbx_seq_one_letter_code
_entity_poly.pdbx_strand_id
1 'polypeptide(L)'
;MIICWAAWAEDLRIMNRTVLVVLSNRLDRLVKPIYLQIECNDLGDILSERKLRSEPKQPIFDEIWENDEGRKDLDSCRNFKRKFGHKLQKKK
;
A
#
# COMPACT_ATOMS: atom_id res chain seq x y z
N MET A 1 -46.76 5.08 3.51
CA MET A 1 -46.26 4.05 2.57
C MET A 1 -44.83 4.43 2.21
N ILE A 2 -43.85 4.00 3.01
CA ILE A 2 -43.20 2.67 2.97
C ILE A 2 -42.17 2.65 1.82
N ILE A 3 -40.91 2.98 2.23
CA ILE A 3 -39.59 2.49 1.79
C ILE A 3 -39.32 2.52 0.26
N CYS A 4 -38.26 3.19 -0.20
CA CYS A 4 -36.95 2.54 -0.24
C CYS A 4 -35.79 3.57 -0.17
N TRP A 5 -35.38 3.89 1.06
CA TRP A 5 -33.99 4.28 1.33
C TRP A 5 -33.11 3.03 1.15
N ALA A 6 -31.91 3.22 0.61
CA ALA A 6 -30.76 2.35 0.81
C ALA A 6 -30.91 0.88 0.35
N ALA A 7 -30.91 0.64 -0.96
CA ALA A 7 -30.82 -0.74 -1.50
C ALA A 7 -29.78 -0.90 -2.62
N TRP A 8 -28.76 -0.04 -2.70
CA TRP A 8 -27.66 -0.16 -3.69
C TRP A 8 -26.30 0.29 -3.11
N ALA A 9 -26.09 0.13 -1.81
CA ALA A 9 -24.72 -0.02 -1.31
C ALA A 9 -24.45 -1.52 -1.31
N GLU A 10 -24.34 -2.05 -2.52
CA GLU A 10 -24.07 -3.45 -2.75
C GLU A 10 -22.85 -3.84 -1.94
N ASP A 11 -23.01 -4.95 -1.24
CA ASP A 11 -22.00 -5.81 -0.65
C ASP A 11 -20.99 -6.24 -1.74
N LEU A 12 -20.24 -5.28 -2.28
CA LEU A 12 -18.98 -5.57 -2.93
C LEU A 12 -18.12 -6.07 -1.79
N ARG A 13 -17.81 -7.37 -1.79
CA ARG A 13 -16.57 -7.87 -1.19
C ARG A 13 -15.45 -7.02 -1.80
N ILE A 14 -15.16 -5.87 -1.20
CA ILE A 14 -14.09 -5.00 -1.65
C ILE A 14 -12.86 -5.86 -1.42
N MET A 15 -12.30 -6.42 -2.50
CA MET A 15 -11.04 -7.13 -2.43
C MET A 15 -10.00 -6.06 -2.11
N ASN A 16 -9.84 -5.82 -0.81
CA ASN A 16 -8.88 -4.86 -0.29
C ASN A 16 -7.50 -5.41 -0.61
N ARG A 17 -6.78 -4.72 -1.49
CA ARG A 17 -5.41 -5.05 -1.82
C ARG A 17 -4.53 -4.32 -0.82
N THR A 18 -3.71 -5.06 -0.07
CA THR A 18 -2.75 -4.43 0.81
C THR A 18 -1.44 -4.25 0.06
N VAL A 19 -1.03 -3.00 -0.14
CA VAL A 19 0.21 -2.61 -0.81
C VAL A 19 1.23 -2.15 0.23
N LEU A 20 2.44 -2.68 0.16
CA LEU A 20 3.57 -2.17 0.93
C LEU A 20 4.40 -1.24 0.04
N VAL A 21 4.54 0.02 0.46
CA VAL A 21 5.42 0.98 -0.16
C VAL A 21 6.67 1.14 0.69
N VAL A 22 7.83 0.84 0.09
CA VAL A 22 9.15 1.00 0.69
C VAL A 22 9.76 2.27 0.14
N LEU A 23 9.84 3.30 0.97
CA LEU A 23 10.52 4.55 0.64
C LEU A 23 11.96 4.45 1.13
N SER A 24 12.89 4.40 0.19
CA SER A 24 14.32 4.33 0.44
C SER A 24 15.02 5.51 -0.24
N ASN A 25 16.18 5.89 0.28
CA ASN A 25 17.01 6.90 -0.35
C ASN A 25 18.23 6.22 -0.99
N ARG A 26 18.29 6.22 -2.33
CA ARG A 26 19.44 5.65 -3.04
C ARG A 26 20.73 6.44 -2.79
N LEU A 27 20.62 7.76 -2.59
CA LEU A 27 21.75 8.65 -2.42
C LEU A 27 22.29 8.64 -0.97
N ASP A 28 21.42 8.35 0.01
CA ASP A 28 21.80 8.30 1.42
C ASP A 28 21.44 6.95 2.04
N ARG A 29 22.44 6.06 2.13
CA ARG A 29 22.29 4.70 2.69
C ARG A 29 22.19 4.68 4.21
N LEU A 30 22.48 5.79 4.90
CA LEU A 30 22.40 5.87 6.36
C LEU A 30 20.96 6.13 6.82
N VAL A 31 20.17 6.80 5.98
CA VAL A 31 18.74 6.99 6.22
C VAL A 31 18.01 5.66 6.11
N LYS A 32 17.41 5.24 7.23
CA LYS A 32 16.60 4.02 7.28
C LYS A 32 15.39 4.15 6.34
N PRO A 33 15.05 3.10 5.59
CA PRO A 33 13.87 3.10 4.75
C PRO A 33 12.60 3.22 5.58
N ILE A 34 11.61 3.91 5.02
CA ILE A 34 10.28 4.06 5.59
C ILE A 34 9.36 3.05 4.92
N TYR A 35 8.56 2.36 5.72
CA TYR A 35 7.59 1.38 5.25
C TYR A 35 6.19 1.97 5.43
N LEU A 36 5.43 2.07 4.35
CA LEU A 36 4.05 2.52 4.34
C LEU A 36 3.16 1.36 3.92
N GLN A 37 2.19 1.03 4.74
CA GLN A 37 1.12 0.11 4.41
C GLN A 37 -0.03 0.92 3.82
N ILE A 38 -0.45 0.57 2.63
CA ILE A 38 -1.59 1.17 1.95
C ILE A 38 -2.64 0.08 1.75
N GLU A 39 -3.88 0.40 2.09
CA GLU A 39 -5.02 -0.44 1.76
C GLU A 39 -5.76 0.22 0.61
N CYS A 40 -5.81 -0.45 -0.54
CA CYS A 40 -6.49 0.04 -1.73
C CYS A 40 -7.74 -0.79 -2.02
N ASN A 41 -8.78 -0.14 -2.53
CA ASN A 41 -9.92 -0.83 -3.11
C ASN A 41 -9.57 -1.41 -4.50
N ASP A 42 -10.50 -2.15 -5.10
CA ASP A 42 -10.31 -2.72 -6.44
C ASP A 42 -10.20 -1.64 -7.55
N LEU A 43 -10.88 -0.50 -7.34
CA LEU A 43 -10.94 0.66 -8.23
C LEU A 43 -9.65 1.51 -8.21
N GLY A 44 -8.75 1.28 -7.26
CA GLY A 44 -7.50 2.02 -7.09
C GLY A 44 -7.58 3.20 -6.12
N ASP A 45 -8.70 3.40 -5.42
CA ASP A 45 -8.79 4.38 -4.34
C ASP A 45 -8.04 3.90 -3.10
N ILE A 46 -7.30 4.82 -2.48
CA ILE A 46 -6.60 4.58 -1.21
C ILE A 46 -7.61 4.71 -0.07
N LEU A 47 -7.89 3.60 0.61
CA LEU A 47 -8.79 3.53 1.76
C LEU A 47 -8.07 3.93 3.05
N SER A 48 -6.83 3.48 3.22
CA SER A 48 -6.03 3.79 4.41
C SER A 48 -4.54 3.85 4.09
N GLU A 49 -3.85 4.80 4.72
CA GLU A 49 -2.40 4.88 4.73
C GLU A 49 -1.90 4.75 6.17
N ARG A 50 -0.97 3.83 6.39
CA ARG A 50 -0.35 3.61 7.70
C ARG A 50 1.16 3.52 7.58
N LYS A 51 1.85 4.42 8.28
CA LYS A 51 3.30 4.35 8.45
C LYS A 51 3.69 3.28 9.45
N LEU A 52 4.46 2.30 8.99
CA LEU A 52 5.03 1.25 9.80
C LEU A 52 6.35 1.72 10.42
N ARG A 53 6.56 1.33 11.68
CA ARG A 53 7.77 1.69 12.44
C ARG A 53 9.00 0.88 12.02
N SER A 54 8.79 -0.30 11.43
CA SER A 54 9.84 -1.27 11.10
C SER A 54 9.45 -2.07 9.86
N GLU A 55 10.44 -2.74 9.25
CA GLU A 55 10.20 -3.70 8.18
C GLU A 55 9.21 -4.80 8.64
N PRO A 56 8.16 -5.08 7.87
CA PRO A 56 7.29 -6.21 8.15
C PRO A 56 8.06 -7.52 8.09
N LYS A 57 7.79 -8.44 9.02
CA LYS A 57 8.47 -9.75 9.06
C LYS A 57 7.72 -10.86 8.30
N GLN A 58 6.47 -10.59 7.93
CA GLN A 58 5.57 -11.59 7.36
C GLN A 58 5.15 -11.19 5.93
N PRO A 59 4.94 -12.17 5.03
CA PRO A 59 4.45 -11.92 3.69
C PRO A 59 2.94 -11.67 3.67
N ILE A 60 2.52 -10.50 4.17
CA ILE A 60 1.10 -10.13 4.31
C ILE A 60 0.61 -9.19 3.21
N PHE A 61 1.47 -8.73 2.31
CA PHE A 61 1.11 -7.74 1.30
C PHE A 61 0.88 -8.40 -0.05
N ASP A 62 -0.16 -7.96 -0.75
CA ASP A 62 -0.49 -8.43 -2.09
C ASP A 62 0.47 -7.84 -3.12
N GLU A 63 0.87 -6.59 -2.91
CA GLU A 63 1.81 -5.86 -3.77
C GLU A 63 2.89 -5.14 -2.99
N ILE A 64 4.06 -5.01 -3.61
CA ILE A 64 5.21 -4.33 -3.02
C ILE A 64 5.75 -3.34 -4.02
N TRP A 65 5.86 -2.10 -3.57
CA TRP A 65 6.25 -0.94 -4.35
C TRP A 65 7.47 -0.33 -3.67
N GLU A 66 8.49 0.02 -4.45
CA GLU A 66 9.74 0.62 -3.95
C GLU A 66 9.93 1.99 -4.61
N ASN A 67 10.33 2.96 -3.79
CA ASN A 67 10.76 4.28 -4.22
C ASN A 67 12.19 4.52 -3.74
N ASP A 68 13.02 5.05 -4.63
CA ASP A 68 14.45 5.29 -4.42
C ASP A 68 14.77 6.79 -4.22
N GLU A 69 13.76 7.67 -4.24
CA GLU A 69 13.89 9.14 -4.31
C GLU A 69 14.20 9.78 -2.94
N GLY A 70 14.15 9.01 -1.85
CA GLY A 70 14.46 9.51 -0.50
C GLY A 70 13.42 10.45 0.10
N ARG A 71 12.20 10.47 -0.45
CA ARG A 71 11.07 11.21 0.11
C ARG A 71 10.44 10.44 1.27
N LYS A 72 9.74 11.15 2.16
CA LYS A 72 9.16 10.59 3.39
C LYS A 72 7.67 10.32 3.30
N ASP A 73 7.03 10.89 2.28
CA ASP A 73 5.59 10.99 2.12
C ASP A 73 5.21 10.52 0.71
N LEU A 74 4.06 9.85 0.59
CA LEU A 74 3.62 9.24 -0.66
C LEU A 74 3.38 10.28 -1.77
N ASP A 75 2.73 11.39 -1.40
CA ASP A 75 2.37 12.50 -2.31
C ASP A 75 3.59 13.22 -2.90
N SER A 76 4.70 13.21 -2.16
CA SER A 76 5.97 13.81 -2.62
C SER A 76 6.78 12.89 -3.53
N CYS A 77 6.40 11.62 -3.67
CA CYS A 77 7.08 10.65 -4.52
C CYS A 77 6.49 10.70 -5.94
N ARG A 78 7.36 10.63 -6.95
CA ARG A 78 6.97 10.79 -8.35
C ARG A 78 7.06 9.50 -9.14
N ASN A 79 7.92 8.57 -8.69
CA ASN A 79 8.15 7.30 -9.37
C ASN A 79 8.04 6.14 -8.38
N PHE A 80 7.08 5.24 -8.59
CA PHE A 80 7.00 3.99 -7.86
C PHE A 80 7.32 2.81 -8.77
N LYS A 81 8.17 1.89 -8.30
CA LYS A 81 8.48 0.65 -9.00
C LYS A 81 7.87 -0.52 -8.27
N ARG A 82 6.98 -1.24 -8.94
CA ARG A 82 6.45 -2.50 -8.40
C ARG A 82 7.54 -3.57 -8.41
N LYS A 83 7.75 -4.23 -7.27
CA LYS A 83 8.65 -5.37 -7.11
C LYS A 83 7.84 -6.66 -7.15
N PHE A 84 8.24 -7.58 -8.02
CA PHE A 84 7.67 -8.91 -8.13
C PHE A 84 8.56 -9.93 -7.42
N GLY A 85 7.97 -10.93 -6.76
CA GLY A 85 8.71 -12.00 -6.09
C GLY A 85 9.41 -11.56 -4.80
N HIS A 86 8.96 -10.46 -4.20
CA HIS A 86 9.56 -9.95 -2.98
C HIS A 86 9.19 -10.83 -1.78
N LYS A 87 10.11 -10.98 -0.80
CA LYS A 87 9.95 -11.87 0.37
C LYS A 87 8.70 -11.58 1.23
N LEU A 88 8.21 -10.34 1.18
CA LEU A 88 7.03 -9.88 1.91
C LEU A 88 5.74 -9.92 1.09
N GLN A 89 5.84 -10.38 -0.17
CA GLN A 89 4.68 -10.56 -1.03
C GLN A 89 4.01 -11.89 -0.66
N LYS A 90 2.69 -11.86 -0.47
CA LYS A 90 1.89 -13.07 -0.31
C LYS A 90 2.18 -14.01 -1.47
N LYS A 91 2.52 -15.26 -1.15
CA LYS A 91 2.55 -16.32 -2.16
C LYS A 91 1.10 -16.60 -2.56
N LYS A 92 0.79 -16.41 -3.84
CA LYS A 92 -0.47 -16.88 -4.42
C LYS A 92 -0.45 -18.40 -4.55
#